data_AF-A0A369RP82-F1
#
_entry.id   AF-A0A369RP82-F1
#
_cell.length_a   1.000
_cell.length_b   1.000
_cell.length_c   1.000
_cell.angle_alpha   90.00
_cell.angle_beta   90.00
_cell.angle_gamma   90.00
#
_symmetry.space_group_name_H-M   'P 1'
#
loop_
_entity.id
_entity.type
_entity.pdbx_description
1 polymer ?
#
loop_
_entity_poly.entity_id
_entity_poly.type
_entity_poly.pdbx_seq_one_letter_code
_entity_poly.pdbx_strand_id
1 'polypeptide(L)'
;MIKIWSLFAIVALLPLVMPNTHHKPKSCYEVKQFLKATENGFFTLYDANGNPFRSFCDFESEPPFVWTLIESMTLENAQKAQHNKGFSVNIPLGECHTSMSLFRLPSHHMSSVLSSYGSTHYRSTCNFNIIEGTGLANRRDYIRFSACRGASTLSNINGGCVEVDYINIRGQSCRKCQMPFYASSSHHLHIDLTAATTTCSRFGFTNFVANEDVFGYYNSHNPTFSCTANKNSTTAWWIGGAYAE
;
A
#
# COMPACT_ATOMS: atom_id res chain seq x y z
N MET A 1 -71.64 22.77 -25.65
CA MET A 1 -70.43 23.30 -24.97
C MET A 1 -70.10 22.39 -23.80
N ILE A 2 -69.13 21.49 -23.98
CA ILE A 2 -68.77 20.46 -22.99
C ILE A 2 -67.60 20.99 -22.15
N LYS A 3 -67.80 21.17 -20.84
CA LYS A 3 -66.74 21.55 -19.89
C LYS A 3 -66.05 20.28 -19.38
N ILE A 4 -64.82 20.06 -19.83
CA ILE A 4 -63.94 19.01 -19.28
C ILE A 4 -63.17 19.63 -18.11
N TRP A 5 -63.42 19.15 -16.90
CA TRP A 5 -62.65 19.52 -15.71
C TRP A 5 -61.42 18.60 -15.65
N SER A 6 -60.24 19.17 -15.85
CA SER A 6 -58.97 18.45 -15.71
C SER A 6 -58.59 18.40 -14.23
N LEU A 7 -58.64 17.22 -13.62
CA LEU A 7 -58.02 16.98 -12.31
C LEU A 7 -56.50 16.94 -12.48
N PHE A 8 -55.81 17.95 -11.98
CA PHE A 8 -54.36 17.89 -11.76
C PHE A 8 -54.08 17.07 -10.50
N ALA A 9 -53.59 15.84 -10.68
CA ALA A 9 -53.03 15.05 -9.60
C ALA A 9 -51.63 15.62 -9.26
N ILE A 10 -51.52 16.28 -8.10
CA ILE A 10 -50.24 16.71 -7.55
C ILE A 10 -49.56 15.47 -6.98
N VAL A 11 -48.61 14.91 -7.72
CA VAL A 11 -47.69 13.89 -7.21
C VAL A 11 -46.72 14.58 -6.25
N ALA A 12 -46.98 14.46 -4.95
CA ALA A 12 -46.05 14.89 -3.92
C ALA A 12 -44.80 14.01 -3.99
N LEU A 13 -43.71 14.53 -4.58
CA LEU A 13 -42.37 14.00 -4.43
C LEU A 13 -41.96 14.19 -2.97
N LEU A 14 -42.22 13.17 -2.14
CA LEU A 14 -41.58 13.06 -0.83
C LEU A 14 -40.07 13.05 -1.06
N PRO A 15 -39.30 13.99 -0.47
CA PRO A 15 -37.85 13.90 -0.53
C PRO A 15 -37.47 12.58 0.14
N LEU A 16 -36.78 11.71 -0.61
CA LEU A 16 -36.05 10.60 -0.03
C LEU A 16 -35.07 11.21 0.98
N VAL A 17 -35.44 11.21 2.25
CA VAL A 17 -34.50 11.37 3.36
C VAL A 17 -33.61 10.15 3.26
N MET A 18 -32.52 10.26 2.51
CA MET A 18 -31.47 9.26 2.54
C MET A 18 -31.01 9.21 3.99
N PRO A 19 -31.08 8.05 4.67
CA PRO A 19 -30.52 7.95 6.00
C PRO A 19 -29.06 8.39 5.87
N ASN A 20 -28.66 9.37 6.70
CA ASN A 20 -27.29 9.82 6.80
C ASN A 20 -26.46 8.69 7.43
N THR A 21 -26.27 7.60 6.69
CA THR A 21 -25.35 6.53 7.05
C THR A 21 -23.97 7.09 6.76
N HIS A 22 -23.31 7.59 7.80
CA HIS A 22 -21.89 7.90 7.72
C HIS A 22 -21.16 6.70 7.08
N HIS A 23 -20.61 6.91 5.88
CA HIS A 23 -19.85 5.88 5.18
C HIS A 23 -18.72 5.41 6.10
N LYS A 24 -18.55 4.09 6.22
CA LYS A 24 -17.47 3.46 6.98
C LYS A 24 -16.34 3.12 6.02
N PRO A 25 -15.37 4.02 5.77
CA PRO A 25 -14.35 3.81 4.76
C PRO A 25 -13.47 2.61 5.13
N LYS A 26 -13.19 1.75 4.15
CA LYS A 26 -12.31 0.59 4.34
C LYS A 26 -10.85 0.88 3.97
N SER A 27 -10.62 1.94 3.21
CA SER A 27 -9.30 2.40 2.79
C SER A 27 -9.24 3.93 2.71
N CYS A 28 -8.03 4.44 2.59
CA CYS A 28 -7.77 5.86 2.38
C CYS A 28 -8.35 6.37 1.05
N TYR A 29 -8.47 5.49 0.05
CA TYR A 29 -9.15 5.84 -1.19
C TYR A 29 -10.61 6.21 -0.91
N GLU A 30 -11.31 5.38 -0.13
CA GLU A 30 -12.69 5.66 0.28
C GLU A 30 -12.80 6.87 1.21
N VAL A 31 -11.80 7.13 2.05
CA VAL A 31 -11.71 8.37 2.84
C VAL A 31 -11.71 9.59 1.90
N LYS A 32 -10.82 9.62 0.90
CA LYS A 32 -10.77 10.72 -0.07
C LYS A 32 -12.07 10.83 -0.86
N GLN A 33 -12.61 9.69 -1.33
CA GLN A 33 -13.79 9.66 -2.18
C GLN A 33 -15.08 10.08 -1.44
N PHE A 34 -15.33 9.56 -0.25
CA PHE A 34 -16.62 9.70 0.43
C PHE A 34 -16.60 10.71 1.57
N LEU A 35 -15.46 10.86 2.26
CA LEU A 35 -15.30 11.85 3.32
C LEU A 35 -14.66 13.16 2.83
N LYS A 36 -14.21 13.20 1.56
CA LYS A 36 -13.63 14.38 0.91
C LYS A 36 -12.41 14.94 1.65
N ALA A 37 -11.66 14.07 2.32
CA ALA A 37 -10.41 14.46 2.97
C ALA A 37 -9.34 14.84 1.93
N THR A 38 -8.60 15.91 2.20
CA THR A 38 -7.57 16.43 1.30
C THR A 38 -6.16 16.35 1.88
N GLU A 39 -6.03 16.22 3.20
CA GLU A 39 -4.75 16.25 3.91
C GLU A 39 -4.34 14.87 4.39
N ASN A 40 -3.03 14.60 4.35
CA ASN A 40 -2.46 13.39 4.93
C ASN A 40 -2.78 13.29 6.42
N GLY A 41 -2.90 12.07 6.93
CA GLY A 41 -3.11 11.89 8.36
C GLY A 41 -3.64 10.54 8.74
N PHE A 42 -3.89 10.36 10.03
CA PHE A 42 -4.48 9.14 10.53
C PHE A 42 -6.00 9.19 10.48
N PHE A 43 -6.59 8.17 9.86
CA PHE A 43 -8.04 8.03 9.76
C PHE A 43 -8.52 6.73 10.40
N THR A 44 -9.76 6.74 10.88
CA THR A 44 -10.47 5.53 11.30
C THR A 44 -11.05 4.86 10.06
N LEU A 45 -10.57 3.66 9.79
CA LEU A 45 -11.04 2.76 8.74
C LEU A 45 -11.84 1.61 9.36
N TYR A 46 -12.56 0.86 8.52
CA TYR A 46 -13.41 -0.24 8.97
C TYR A 46 -13.10 -1.54 8.22
N ASP A 47 -13.09 -2.65 8.94
CA ASP A 47 -12.95 -3.97 8.34
C ASP A 47 -14.25 -4.44 7.65
N ALA A 48 -14.24 -5.65 7.07
CA ALA A 48 -15.42 -6.21 6.44
C ALA A 48 -16.60 -6.46 7.41
N ASN A 49 -16.33 -6.59 8.71
CA ASN A 49 -17.33 -6.77 9.76
C ASN A 49 -17.80 -5.43 10.37
N GLY A 50 -17.21 -4.31 9.94
CA GLY A 50 -17.50 -2.98 10.48
C GLY A 50 -16.78 -2.66 11.79
N ASN A 51 -15.74 -3.40 12.15
CA ASN A 51 -14.85 -3.09 13.27
C ASN A 51 -13.88 -1.97 12.88
N PRO A 52 -13.67 -0.95 13.74
CA PRO A 52 -12.78 0.14 13.44
C PRO A 52 -11.30 -0.25 13.63
N PHE A 53 -10.44 0.28 12.76
CA PHE A 53 -8.99 0.27 12.93
C PHE A 53 -8.40 1.58 12.42
N ARG A 54 -7.19 1.92 12.86
CA ARG A 54 -6.54 3.18 12.48
C ARG A 54 -5.40 2.92 11.52
N SER A 55 -5.28 3.74 10.48
CA SER A 55 -4.11 3.75 9.58
C SER A 55 -3.83 5.16 9.07
N PHE A 56 -2.61 5.36 8.55
CA PHE A 56 -2.18 6.60 7.93
C PHE A 56 -2.58 6.61 6.45
N CYS A 57 -3.17 7.73 6.04
CA CYS A 57 -3.53 8.06 4.68
C CYS A 57 -2.55 9.07 4.11
N ASP A 58 -2.02 8.74 2.93
CA ASP A 58 -1.21 9.64 2.12
C ASP A 58 -1.92 9.92 0.80
N PHE A 59 -2.25 11.20 0.61
CA PHE A 59 -2.97 11.75 -0.54
C PHE A 59 -2.09 12.61 -1.45
N GLU A 60 -0.84 12.87 -1.06
CA GLU A 60 -0.04 13.96 -1.63
C GLU A 60 1.34 13.52 -2.15
N SER A 61 1.92 12.42 -1.67
CA SER A 61 3.29 12.06 -2.06
C SER A 61 3.44 11.59 -3.50
N GLU A 62 2.36 11.10 -4.09
CA GLU A 62 2.35 10.64 -5.48
C GLU A 62 0.99 10.85 -6.15
N PRO A 63 0.58 12.10 -6.47
CA PRO A 63 -0.66 12.33 -7.18
C PRO A 63 -0.64 11.65 -8.56
N PRO A 64 -1.76 11.06 -9.02
CA PRO A 64 -3.09 11.07 -8.40
C PRO A 64 -3.34 9.91 -7.42
N PHE A 65 -2.33 9.18 -6.97
CA PHE A 65 -2.53 8.02 -6.11
C PHE A 65 -2.84 8.40 -4.67
N VAL A 66 -3.68 7.56 -4.05
CA VAL A 66 -4.05 7.61 -2.63
C VAL A 66 -3.61 6.30 -1.97
N TRP A 67 -3.00 6.40 -0.79
CA TRP A 67 -2.36 5.27 -0.13
C TRP A 67 -2.80 5.09 1.31
N THR A 68 -3.00 3.84 1.70
CA THR A 68 -3.21 3.37 3.06
C THR A 68 -1.96 2.64 3.53
N LEU A 69 -1.39 3.06 4.65
CA LEU A 69 -0.27 2.37 5.27
C LEU A 69 -0.72 0.98 5.77
N ILE A 70 0.00 -0.07 5.42
CA ILE A 70 -0.30 -1.42 5.93
C ILE A 70 0.81 -1.96 6.83
N GLU A 71 2.04 -1.48 6.64
CA GLU A 71 3.20 -1.88 7.42
C GLU A 71 4.31 -0.84 7.32
N SER A 72 5.06 -0.65 8.40
CA SER A 72 6.34 0.06 8.40
C SER A 72 7.29 -0.55 9.43
N MET A 73 8.54 -0.77 9.05
CA MET A 73 9.58 -1.26 9.97
C MET A 73 10.92 -0.61 9.71
N THR A 74 11.72 -0.39 10.77
CA THR A 74 13.15 -0.10 10.59
C THR A 74 13.91 -1.33 10.08
N LEU A 75 15.09 -1.11 9.50
CA LEU A 75 16.04 -2.17 9.17
C LEU A 75 16.30 -3.09 10.37
N GLU A 76 16.57 -2.50 11.55
CA GLU A 76 16.83 -3.27 12.78
C GLU A 76 15.67 -4.22 13.13
N ASN A 77 14.42 -3.78 12.94
CA ASN A 77 13.26 -4.62 13.21
C ASN A 77 13.01 -5.63 12.09
N ALA A 78 13.15 -5.23 10.82
CA ALA A 78 12.96 -6.10 9.67
C ALA A 78 13.92 -7.31 9.66
N GLN A 79 15.11 -7.19 10.26
CA GLN A 79 16.08 -8.27 10.38
C GLN A 79 15.76 -9.27 11.51
N LYS A 80 14.83 -8.97 12.41
CA LYS A 80 14.46 -9.90 13.51
C LYS A 80 13.54 -11.00 12.97
N ALA A 81 13.85 -12.25 13.31
CA ALA A 81 13.13 -13.42 12.82
C ALA A 81 11.62 -13.40 13.12
N GLN A 82 11.19 -12.77 14.22
CA GLN A 82 9.77 -12.64 14.57
C GLN A 82 9.00 -11.63 13.70
N HIS A 83 9.69 -10.71 13.03
CA HIS A 83 9.08 -9.67 12.19
C HIS A 83 9.28 -9.94 10.69
N ASN A 84 10.36 -10.65 10.34
CA ASN A 84 10.66 -11.08 8.99
C ASN A 84 9.70 -12.18 8.48
N LYS A 85 8.46 -11.78 8.20
CA LYS A 85 7.36 -12.66 7.80
C LYS A 85 6.62 -12.06 6.61
N GLY A 86 6.39 -12.85 5.56
CA GLY A 86 5.52 -12.42 4.45
C GLY A 86 4.10 -12.08 4.94
N PHE A 87 3.34 -11.35 4.12
CA PHE A 87 1.98 -10.89 4.48
C PHE A 87 0.96 -12.01 4.66
N SER A 88 1.26 -13.23 4.21
CA SER A 88 0.48 -14.44 4.45
C SER A 88 0.43 -14.87 5.92
N VAL A 89 1.35 -14.38 6.76
CA VAL A 89 1.40 -14.66 8.19
C VAL A 89 0.81 -13.50 8.98
N ASN A 90 -0.18 -13.78 9.82
CA ASN A 90 -0.82 -12.78 10.67
C ASN A 90 0.01 -12.49 11.92
N ILE A 91 0.83 -11.44 11.85
CA ILE A 91 1.64 -10.92 12.96
C ILE A 91 1.38 -9.42 13.14
N PRO A 92 0.24 -9.00 13.71
CA PRO A 92 -0.03 -7.58 13.91
C PRO A 92 1.00 -6.95 14.85
N LEU A 93 1.41 -5.72 14.55
CA LEU A 93 2.43 -4.98 15.29
C LEU A 93 2.02 -3.51 15.44
N GLY A 94 2.26 -2.92 16.61
CA GLY A 94 1.98 -1.51 16.85
C GLY A 94 0.48 -1.17 16.90
N GLU A 95 -0.38 -2.10 17.34
CA GLU A 95 -1.85 -1.93 17.37
C GLU A 95 -2.31 -0.73 18.23
N CYS A 96 -1.63 -0.45 19.35
CA CYS A 96 -1.96 0.68 20.21
C CYS A 96 -1.35 2.01 19.73
N HIS A 97 -0.16 1.96 19.12
CA HIS A 97 0.60 3.13 18.70
C HIS A 97 1.30 2.85 17.37
N THR A 98 0.76 3.42 16.28
CA THR A 98 1.42 3.36 14.97
C THR A 98 2.72 4.15 15.00
N SER A 99 3.83 3.48 14.75
CA SER A 99 5.15 4.07 14.60
C SER A 99 5.75 3.64 13.26
N MET A 100 6.49 4.53 12.61
CA MET A 100 7.26 4.15 11.42
C MET A 100 8.34 3.11 11.73
N SER A 101 8.76 2.99 13.00
CA SER A 101 9.77 2.01 13.41
C SER A 101 9.26 0.58 13.48
N LEU A 102 7.97 0.38 13.81
CA LEU A 102 7.35 -0.93 13.94
C LEU A 102 5.82 -0.79 13.95
N PHE A 103 5.21 -1.10 12.81
CA PHE A 103 3.76 -1.13 12.62
C PHE A 103 3.41 -2.17 11.56
N ARG A 104 2.36 -2.95 11.78
CA ARG A 104 1.80 -3.88 10.81
C ARG A 104 0.34 -4.14 11.12
N LEU A 105 -0.53 -3.91 10.14
CA LEU A 105 -1.94 -4.25 10.27
C LEU A 105 -2.13 -5.78 10.38
N PRO A 106 -3.14 -6.25 11.12
CA PRO A 106 -3.61 -7.62 11.02
C PRO A 106 -3.95 -8.00 9.57
N SER A 107 -3.74 -9.26 9.18
CA SER A 107 -3.96 -9.72 7.80
C SER A 107 -5.40 -9.47 7.31
N HIS A 108 -6.40 -9.58 8.18
CA HIS A 108 -7.80 -9.32 7.81
C HIS A 108 -8.07 -7.83 7.52
N HIS A 109 -7.39 -6.90 8.20
CA HIS A 109 -7.44 -5.47 7.87
C HIS A 109 -6.77 -5.20 6.53
N MET A 110 -5.59 -5.77 6.26
CA MET A 110 -4.92 -5.65 4.96
C MET A 110 -5.81 -6.15 3.82
N SER A 111 -6.47 -7.30 3.99
CA SER A 111 -7.43 -7.85 3.03
C SER A 111 -8.66 -6.96 2.85
N SER A 112 -9.16 -6.34 3.92
CA SER A 112 -10.27 -5.37 3.83
C SER A 112 -9.87 -4.13 3.03
N VAL A 113 -8.66 -3.60 3.27
CA VAL A 113 -8.11 -2.46 2.51
C VAL A 113 -7.96 -2.85 1.04
N LEU A 114 -7.37 -4.01 0.73
CA LEU A 114 -7.15 -4.48 -0.64
C LEU A 114 -8.46 -4.68 -1.41
N SER A 115 -9.46 -5.26 -0.77
CA SER A 115 -10.76 -5.57 -1.41
C SER A 115 -11.69 -4.34 -1.52
N SER A 116 -11.31 -3.20 -0.95
CA SER A 116 -12.09 -1.97 -0.98
C SER A 116 -12.04 -1.26 -2.33
N TYR A 117 -13.01 -0.36 -2.55
CA TYR A 117 -13.09 0.40 -3.79
C TYR A 117 -11.86 1.30 -3.98
N GLY A 118 -11.28 1.26 -5.18
CA GLY A 118 -10.11 2.06 -5.56
C GLY A 118 -8.75 1.48 -5.15
N SER A 119 -8.70 0.48 -4.26
CA SER A 119 -7.47 -0.22 -3.88
C SER A 119 -7.01 -1.19 -4.97
N THR A 120 -6.18 -0.69 -5.87
CA THR A 120 -5.77 -1.38 -7.12
C THR A 120 -4.26 -1.56 -7.26
N HIS A 121 -3.48 -1.02 -6.32
CA HIS A 121 -2.02 -0.95 -6.39
C HIS A 121 -1.39 -1.17 -5.02
N TYR A 122 -0.15 -1.66 -5.08
CA TYR A 122 0.79 -1.65 -3.98
C TYR A 122 1.90 -0.66 -4.26
N ARG A 123 2.51 -0.17 -3.18
CA ARG A 123 3.85 0.43 -3.25
C ARG A 123 4.68 0.07 -2.04
N SER A 124 6.00 0.21 -2.19
CA SER A 124 6.94 0.27 -1.07
C SER A 124 7.78 1.53 -1.16
N THR A 125 8.02 2.16 -0.01
CA THR A 125 8.76 3.42 0.15
C THR A 125 9.84 3.27 1.21
N CYS A 126 10.98 3.93 1.01
CA CYS A 126 12.02 4.05 2.03
C CYS A 126 11.92 5.37 2.80
N ASN A 127 12.10 5.34 4.12
CA ASN A 127 12.19 6.52 4.98
C ASN A 127 11.02 7.51 4.85
N PHE A 128 9.79 7.01 4.69
CA PHE A 128 8.61 7.86 4.66
C PHE A 128 8.43 8.55 6.03
N ASN A 129 8.21 9.86 6.03
CA ASN A 129 8.01 10.67 7.22
C ASN A 129 6.53 11.07 7.36
N ILE A 130 5.83 10.49 8.33
CA ILE A 130 4.41 10.80 8.58
C ILE A 130 4.16 12.18 9.22
N ILE A 131 5.21 12.89 9.63
CA ILE A 131 5.10 14.18 10.32
C ILE A 131 5.34 15.37 9.35
N GLU A 132 6.15 15.18 8.30
CA GLU A 132 6.62 16.29 7.45
C GLU A 132 6.03 16.25 6.03
N GLY A 133 5.31 17.32 5.65
CA GLY A 133 4.94 17.62 4.26
C GLY A 133 4.27 16.46 3.50
N THR A 134 4.77 16.19 2.29
CA THR A 134 4.34 15.05 1.44
C THR A 134 4.79 13.69 1.98
N GLY A 135 5.58 13.66 3.06
CA GLY A 135 6.15 12.47 3.69
C GLY A 135 7.23 11.73 2.91
N LEU A 136 7.23 11.79 1.57
CA LEU A 136 8.25 11.17 0.73
C LEU A 136 9.16 12.23 0.10
N ALA A 137 10.46 12.19 0.42
CA ALA A 137 11.42 13.16 -0.09
C ALA A 137 11.66 13.02 -1.62
N ASN A 138 11.70 11.80 -2.13
CA ASN A 138 11.82 11.49 -3.56
C ASN A 138 11.45 10.01 -3.82
N ARG A 139 11.42 9.62 -5.10
CA ARG A 139 11.14 8.23 -5.54
C ARG A 139 12.41 7.48 -5.97
N ARG A 140 13.55 7.76 -5.32
CA ARG A 140 14.73 6.88 -5.30
C ARG A 140 14.43 5.79 -4.28
N ASP A 141 14.64 4.52 -4.62
CA ASP A 141 14.32 3.38 -3.73
C ASP A 141 12.82 3.26 -3.45
N TYR A 142 12.08 3.04 -4.53
CA TYR A 142 10.62 3.04 -4.58
C TYR A 142 10.12 1.98 -5.56
N ILE A 143 9.00 1.34 -5.24
CA ILE A 143 8.32 0.42 -6.15
C ILE A 143 6.81 0.64 -6.12
N ARG A 144 6.16 0.54 -7.28
CA ARG A 144 4.71 0.52 -7.43
C ARG A 144 4.28 -0.47 -8.50
N PHE A 145 3.21 -1.20 -8.23
CA PHE A 145 2.65 -2.18 -9.15
C PHE A 145 1.16 -2.42 -8.88
N SER A 146 0.47 -2.92 -9.90
CA SER A 146 -0.96 -3.24 -9.79
C SER A 146 -1.19 -4.51 -8.96
N ALA A 147 -2.14 -4.42 -8.03
CA ALA A 147 -2.65 -5.57 -7.29
C ALA A 147 -3.45 -6.55 -8.18
N CYS A 148 -4.03 -6.07 -9.28
CA CYS A 148 -4.86 -6.87 -10.18
C CYS A 148 -4.05 -7.66 -11.22
N ARG A 149 -2.86 -7.16 -11.59
CA ARG A 149 -1.98 -7.79 -12.60
C ARG A 149 -0.72 -8.41 -11.99
N GLY A 150 -0.44 -8.12 -10.72
CA GLY A 150 0.70 -8.66 -9.99
C GLY A 150 0.37 -9.94 -9.22
N ALA A 151 1.37 -10.43 -8.49
CA ALA A 151 1.16 -11.51 -7.52
C ALA A 151 0.25 -11.04 -6.38
N SER A 152 -0.53 -11.95 -5.79
CA SER A 152 -1.19 -11.70 -4.52
C SER A 152 -0.12 -11.54 -3.44
N THR A 153 0.32 -10.31 -3.19
CA THR A 153 1.38 -9.99 -2.23
C THR A 153 1.01 -10.35 -0.80
N LEU A 154 -0.28 -10.54 -0.52
CA LEU A 154 -0.81 -11.07 0.74
C LEU A 154 -0.70 -12.61 0.84
N SER A 155 -0.06 -13.28 -0.12
CA SER A 155 0.16 -14.73 -0.15
C SER A 155 1.66 -15.08 -0.25
N ASN A 156 1.99 -16.37 -0.14
CA ASN A 156 3.36 -16.83 -0.39
C ASN A 156 3.70 -16.69 -1.88
N ILE A 157 4.92 -16.26 -2.17
CA ILE A 157 5.42 -16.09 -3.54
C ILE A 157 6.76 -16.79 -3.66
N ASN A 158 6.89 -17.67 -4.64
CA ASN A 158 8.11 -18.43 -4.91
C ASN A 158 8.68 -18.06 -6.29
N GLY A 159 9.31 -16.88 -6.39
CA GLY A 159 9.96 -16.41 -7.63
C GLY A 159 8.98 -16.01 -8.73
N GLY A 160 7.83 -15.42 -8.36
CA GLY A 160 6.81 -14.99 -9.34
C GLY A 160 7.24 -13.72 -10.08
N CYS A 161 7.19 -13.74 -11.41
CA CYS A 161 7.46 -12.54 -12.22
C CYS A 161 6.28 -11.58 -12.19
N VAL A 162 6.46 -10.46 -11.49
CA VAL A 162 5.43 -9.43 -11.32
C VAL A 162 5.79 -8.22 -12.18
N GLU A 163 4.88 -7.82 -13.07
CA GLU A 163 5.02 -6.55 -13.80
C GLU A 163 4.86 -5.37 -12.84
N VAL A 164 5.87 -4.51 -12.80
CA VAL A 164 5.86 -3.27 -12.02
C VAL A 164 5.54 -2.07 -12.89
N ASP A 165 4.76 -1.12 -12.37
CA ASP A 165 4.52 0.15 -13.07
C ASP A 165 5.79 1.00 -13.10
N TYR A 166 6.49 1.01 -11.97
CA TYR A 166 7.75 1.70 -11.79
C TYR A 166 8.49 1.09 -10.60
N ILE A 167 9.78 0.86 -10.78
CA ILE A 167 10.71 0.51 -9.72
C ILE A 167 11.95 1.39 -9.87
N ASN A 168 12.51 1.83 -8.75
CA ASN A 168 13.80 2.50 -8.68
C ASN A 168 14.60 1.90 -7.55
N ILE A 169 15.83 1.50 -7.85
CA ILE A 169 16.81 1.07 -6.86
C ILE A 169 18.09 1.86 -7.14
N ARG A 170 18.44 2.70 -6.19
CA ARG A 170 19.66 3.49 -6.14
C ARG A 170 19.86 4.40 -7.35
N GLY A 171 18.75 4.89 -7.92
CA GLY A 171 18.73 5.76 -9.09
C GLY A 171 18.57 5.02 -10.42
N GLN A 172 18.69 3.69 -10.43
CA GLN A 172 18.42 2.88 -11.61
C GLN A 172 16.94 2.50 -11.61
N SER A 173 16.23 2.86 -12.69
CA SER A 173 14.79 2.68 -12.75
C SER A 173 14.35 1.84 -13.93
N CYS A 174 13.23 1.17 -13.74
CA CYS A 174 12.55 0.42 -14.77
C CYS A 174 11.05 0.70 -14.71
N ARG A 175 10.39 0.71 -15.86
CA ARG A 175 8.94 0.89 -16.01
C ARG A 175 8.39 -0.26 -16.83
N LYS A 176 7.25 -0.81 -16.43
CA LYS A 176 6.56 -1.89 -17.15
C LYS A 176 7.46 -3.08 -17.44
N CYS A 177 8.28 -3.45 -16.46
CA CYS A 177 9.13 -4.65 -16.51
C CYS A 177 8.76 -5.60 -15.39
N GLN A 178 9.23 -6.83 -15.49
CA GLN A 178 8.95 -7.88 -14.53
C GLN A 178 10.12 -8.08 -13.58
N MET A 179 9.81 -8.12 -12.27
CA MET A 179 10.77 -8.44 -11.22
C MET A 179 10.38 -9.76 -10.54
N PRO A 180 11.35 -10.56 -10.07
CA PRO A 180 11.07 -11.78 -9.32
C PRO A 180 10.72 -11.44 -7.88
N PHE A 181 9.46 -11.64 -7.50
CA PHE A 181 9.00 -11.44 -6.14
C PHE A 181 9.10 -12.74 -5.34
N TYR A 182 9.46 -12.60 -4.06
CA TYR A 182 9.56 -13.70 -3.11
C TYR A 182 8.90 -13.31 -1.78
N ALA A 183 8.17 -14.26 -1.18
CA ALA A 183 7.57 -14.11 0.14
C ALA A 183 7.23 -15.49 0.73
N SER A 184 7.47 -15.69 2.02
CA SER A 184 7.12 -16.93 2.73
C SER A 184 6.86 -16.69 4.21
N SER A 185 6.60 -17.75 4.96
CA SER A 185 6.46 -17.70 6.41
C SER A 185 7.75 -17.35 7.17
N SER A 186 8.89 -17.25 6.49
CA SER A 186 10.19 -16.89 7.09
C SER A 186 10.92 -15.78 6.35
N HIS A 187 10.33 -15.27 5.27
CA HIS A 187 10.92 -14.23 4.44
C HIS A 187 9.83 -13.21 4.14
N HIS A 188 10.06 -11.96 4.55
CA HIS A 188 9.20 -10.85 4.16
C HIS A 188 9.11 -10.74 2.63
N LEU A 189 8.09 -10.08 2.12
CA LEU A 189 8.01 -9.72 0.70
C LEU A 189 9.29 -8.96 0.28
N HIS A 190 9.97 -9.46 -0.76
CA HIS A 190 11.21 -8.87 -1.27
C HIS A 190 11.44 -9.22 -2.75
N ILE A 191 12.46 -8.58 -3.32
CA ILE A 191 13.06 -8.90 -4.61
C ILE A 191 14.55 -9.20 -4.38
N ASP A 192 15.03 -10.33 -4.86
CA ASP A 192 16.46 -10.65 -4.92
C ASP A 192 17.05 -10.07 -6.22
N LEU A 193 18.02 -9.16 -6.09
CA LEU A 193 18.63 -8.48 -7.24
C LEU A 193 19.53 -9.40 -8.08
N THR A 194 20.09 -10.45 -7.48
CA THR A 194 20.85 -11.48 -8.22
C THR A 194 19.91 -12.27 -9.12
N ALA A 195 18.76 -12.69 -8.58
CA ALA A 195 17.72 -13.37 -9.35
C ALA A 195 17.18 -12.48 -10.47
N ALA A 196 17.00 -11.18 -10.22
CA ALA A 196 16.52 -10.21 -11.22
C ALA A 196 17.43 -10.10 -12.46
N THR A 197 18.73 -10.41 -12.34
CA THR A 197 19.66 -10.39 -13.48
C THR A 197 19.49 -11.57 -14.45
N THR A 198 18.93 -12.69 -13.99
CA THR A 198 18.84 -13.95 -14.77
C THR A 198 17.41 -14.39 -15.06
N THR A 199 16.44 -13.89 -14.30
CA THR A 199 15.02 -14.27 -14.39
C THR A 199 14.11 -13.10 -14.79
N CYS A 200 12.84 -13.37 -15.09
CA CYS A 200 11.84 -12.38 -15.51
C CYS A 200 12.33 -11.51 -16.69
N SER A 201 12.29 -10.19 -16.57
CA SER A 201 12.80 -9.27 -17.60
C SER A 201 14.33 -9.19 -17.67
N ARG A 202 15.06 -9.91 -16.80
CA ARG A 202 16.53 -9.88 -16.71
C ARG A 202 17.08 -8.47 -16.52
N PHE A 203 16.37 -7.67 -15.73
CA PHE A 203 16.76 -6.30 -15.46
C PHE A 203 17.89 -6.30 -14.42
N GLY A 204 19.11 -6.02 -14.88
CA GLY A 204 20.27 -5.93 -14.01
C GLY A 204 20.39 -4.55 -13.37
N PHE A 205 20.43 -4.52 -12.04
CA PHE A 205 20.93 -3.35 -11.32
C PHE A 205 22.46 -3.44 -11.26
N THR A 206 23.15 -2.33 -11.39
CA THR A 206 24.61 -2.28 -11.20
C THR A 206 24.96 -2.12 -9.71
N ASN A 207 26.16 -2.57 -9.34
CA ASN A 207 26.74 -2.43 -7.99
C ASN A 207 25.90 -3.07 -6.87
N PHE A 208 25.19 -4.17 -7.13
CA PHE A 208 24.53 -4.95 -6.09
C PHE A 208 25.51 -5.94 -5.43
N VAL A 209 25.24 -6.28 -4.17
CA VAL A 209 25.95 -7.35 -3.46
C VAL A 209 25.30 -8.71 -3.72
N ALA A 210 26.01 -9.81 -3.50
CA ALA A 210 25.46 -11.14 -3.73
C ALA A 210 24.20 -11.38 -2.85
N ASN A 211 23.13 -11.89 -3.49
CA ASN A 211 21.81 -12.09 -2.89
C ASN A 211 21.25 -10.81 -2.22
N GLU A 212 21.56 -9.63 -2.76
CA GLU A 212 21.01 -8.37 -2.24
C GLU A 212 19.49 -8.39 -2.35
N ASP A 213 18.82 -8.30 -1.20
CA ASP A 213 17.37 -8.26 -1.09
C ASP A 213 16.89 -6.83 -0.82
N VAL A 214 15.79 -6.45 -1.48
CA VAL A 214 15.18 -5.13 -1.32
C VAL A 214 13.71 -5.21 -0.92
N PHE A 215 13.23 -4.15 -0.25
CA PHE A 215 11.84 -3.93 0.14
C PHE A 215 11.24 -4.89 1.20
N GLY A 216 12.05 -5.61 1.98
CA GLY A 216 11.52 -6.22 3.21
C GLY A 216 12.41 -7.25 3.90
N TYR A 217 12.90 -8.24 3.15
CA TYR A 217 13.87 -9.20 3.68
C TYR A 217 15.27 -8.58 3.51
N TYR A 218 16.06 -8.50 4.58
CA TYR A 218 17.36 -7.79 4.56
C TYR A 218 18.49 -8.63 5.15
N ASN A 219 18.57 -9.89 4.74
CA ASN A 219 19.67 -10.78 5.15
C ASN A 219 21.00 -10.38 4.49
N SER A 220 20.97 -10.10 3.18
CA SER A 220 22.06 -9.43 2.47
C SER A 220 21.51 -8.13 1.88
N HIS A 221 22.15 -7.00 2.18
CA HIS A 221 21.66 -5.68 1.80
C HIS A 221 22.81 -4.71 1.54
N ASN A 222 22.50 -3.60 0.87
CA ASN A 222 23.48 -2.58 0.51
C ASN A 222 23.16 -1.25 1.19
N PRO A 223 24.06 -0.66 1.99
CA PRO A 223 23.81 0.62 2.66
C PRO A 223 23.55 1.82 1.73
N THR A 224 23.79 1.67 0.42
CA THR A 224 23.44 2.72 -0.56
C THR A 224 21.96 2.72 -0.95
N PHE A 225 21.21 1.67 -0.61
CA PHE A 225 19.75 1.58 -0.75
C PHE A 225 19.09 2.24 0.47
N SER A 226 18.20 3.21 0.25
CA SER A 226 17.72 4.09 1.31
C SER A 226 17.00 3.37 2.45
N CYS A 227 16.33 2.25 2.19
CA CYS A 227 15.66 1.44 3.23
C CYS A 227 16.65 0.72 4.15
N THR A 228 17.91 0.61 3.76
CA THR A 228 18.97 -0.11 4.49
C THR A 228 20.19 0.76 4.77
N ALA A 229 20.07 2.09 4.66
CA ALA A 229 21.20 3.01 4.81
C ALA A 229 21.78 3.01 6.23
N ASN A 230 20.93 2.82 7.24
CA ASN A 230 21.33 2.59 8.62
C ASN A 230 20.23 1.81 9.36
N LYS A 231 20.50 1.44 10.61
CA LYS A 231 19.58 0.64 11.43
C LYS A 231 18.19 1.26 11.63
N ASN A 232 18.08 2.59 11.54
CA ASN A 232 16.83 3.34 11.69
C ASN A 232 16.13 3.59 10.35
N SER A 233 16.74 3.25 9.22
CA SER A 233 16.10 3.37 7.90
C SER A 233 14.83 2.53 7.87
N THR A 234 13.74 3.06 7.32
CA THR A 234 12.45 2.37 7.32
C THR A 234 12.06 1.88 5.92
N THR A 235 11.34 0.76 5.89
CA THR A 235 10.59 0.27 4.73
C THR A 235 9.12 0.31 5.09
N ALA A 236 8.31 0.96 4.26
CA ALA A 236 6.86 1.00 4.45
C ALA A 236 6.12 0.46 3.22
N TRP A 237 5.15 -0.41 3.47
CA TRP A 237 4.27 -0.99 2.47
C TRP A 237 2.88 -0.38 2.55
N TRP A 238 2.28 -0.19 1.37
CA TRP A 238 1.03 0.53 1.22
C TRP A 238 0.11 -0.16 0.23
N ILE A 239 -1.19 0.00 0.43
CA ILE A 239 -2.24 -0.38 -0.52
C ILE A 239 -2.99 0.87 -0.91
N GLY A 240 -3.32 1.01 -2.19
CA GLY A 240 -3.96 2.23 -2.69
C GLY A 240 -4.31 2.15 -4.15
N GLY A 241 -4.50 3.29 -4.78
CA GLY A 241 -4.77 3.36 -6.21
C GLY A 241 -4.86 4.78 -6.74
N ALA A 242 -4.84 4.89 -8.06
CA ALA A 242 -5.00 6.16 -8.76
C ALA A 242 -6.43 6.67 -8.55
N TYR A 243 -6.55 7.83 -7.92
CA TYR A 243 -7.81 8.53 -7.73
C TYR A 243 -8.15 9.31 -9.01
N ALA A 244 -9.26 8.94 -9.65
CA ALA A 244 -9.84 9.73 -10.73
C ALA A 244 -10.94 10.60 -10.12
N GLU A 245 -10.85 11.91 -10.33
CA GLU A 245 -11.90 12.88 -9.97
C GLU A 245 -13.19 12.69 -10.77
#